data_AF-A0A968WJM6-F1
#
_entry.id   AF-A0A968WJM6-F1
#
_cell.length_a   1.000
_cell.length_b   1.000
_cell.length_c   1.000
_cell.angle_alpha   90.00
_cell.angle_beta   90.00
_cell.angle_gamma   90.00
#
_symmetry.space_group_name_H-M   'P 1'
#
loop_
_entity.id
_entity.type
_entity.pdbx_description
1 polymer ?
#
loop_
_entity_poly.entity_id
_entity_poly.type
_entity_poly.pdbx_seq_one_letter_code
_entity_poly.pdbx_strand_id
1 'polypeptide(L)'
;MRSFALSLCLMMLLVCCKAQHDFSHDTFEIGVSSGILDNREINEASGLAASIRNEGMLWTHNDSGGQPWLFLIDKQAHYRATLKLPVSNRDWEDIAVARALAKRRIST
;
A
#
# COMPACT_ATOMS: atom_id res chain seq x y z
N MET A 1 -31.69 34.43 38.32
CA MET A 1 -31.53 33.01 37.88
C MET A 1 -31.32 32.82 36.38
N ARG A 2 -31.62 33.80 35.49
CA ARG A 2 -31.35 33.68 34.05
C ARG A 2 -29.90 33.98 33.62
N SER A 3 -29.14 34.77 34.40
CA SER A 3 -27.74 35.11 34.06
C SER A 3 -26.72 34.00 34.36
N PHE A 4 -27.03 33.08 35.28
CA PHE A 4 -26.16 31.94 35.59
C PHE A 4 -26.13 30.91 34.44
N ALA A 5 -27.26 30.71 33.75
CA ALA A 5 -27.36 29.79 32.62
C ALA A 5 -26.55 30.28 31.39
N LEU A 6 -26.51 31.59 31.16
CA LEU A 6 -25.73 32.19 30.06
C LEU A 6 -24.22 32.13 30.31
N SER A 7 -23.81 32.33 31.57
CA SER A 7 -22.40 32.24 32.00
C SER A 7 -21.87 30.80 31.95
N LEU A 8 -22.69 29.80 32.29
CA LEU A 8 -22.33 28.39 32.18
C LEU A 8 -22.21 27.92 30.70
N CYS A 9 -23.06 28.45 29.82
CA CYS A 9 -23.02 28.17 28.38
C CYS A 9 -21.78 28.77 27.70
N LEU A 10 -21.35 29.97 28.13
CA LEU A 10 -20.12 30.62 27.64
C LEU A 10 -18.85 29.91 28.13
N MET A 11 -18.88 29.32 29.33
CA MET A 11 -17.75 28.53 29.84
C MET A 11 -17.57 27.19 29.11
N MET A 12 -18.67 26.53 28.71
CA MET A 12 -18.61 25.31 27.88
C MET A 12 -18.06 25.57 26.47
N LEU A 13 -18.28 26.76 25.90
CA LEU A 13 -17.74 27.15 24.59
C LEU A 13 -16.22 27.38 24.61
N LEU A 14 -15.63 27.73 25.75
CA LEU A 14 -14.20 28.04 25.89
C LEU A 14 -13.33 26.80 26.22
N VAL A 15 -13.92 25.68 26.61
CA VAL A 15 -13.18 24.41 26.87
C VAL A 15 -12.94 23.59 25.60
N CYS A 16 -13.53 23.95 24.46
CA CYS A 16 -13.24 23.31 23.16
C CYS A 16 -11.90 23.74 22.53
N CYS A 17 -11.28 24.80 23.07
CA CYS A 17 -9.98 25.25 22.59
C CYS A 17 -8.88 24.62 23.45
N LYS A 18 -8.09 23.73 22.85
CA LYS A 18 -6.79 23.15 23.30
C LYS A 18 -6.81 21.64 23.56
N ALA A 19 -6.89 20.89 22.47
CA ALA A 19 -6.08 19.68 22.25
C ALA A 19 -5.83 19.50 20.75
N GLN A 20 -5.21 20.50 20.11
CA GLN A 20 -4.53 20.25 18.84
C GLN A 20 -3.25 19.50 19.20
N HIS A 21 -3.34 18.17 19.23
CA HIS A 21 -2.15 17.35 19.27
C HIS A 21 -1.49 17.53 17.90
N ASP A 22 -0.35 18.20 17.89
CA ASP A 22 0.46 18.40 16.69
C ASP A 22 1.02 17.02 16.31
N PHE A 23 0.25 16.28 15.51
CA PHE A 23 0.70 15.01 14.98
C PHE A 23 1.73 15.34 13.91
N SER A 24 3.01 15.33 14.31
CA SER A 24 4.15 15.34 13.40
C SER A 24 4.03 14.12 12.49
N HIS A 25 3.41 14.28 11.31
CA HIS A 25 3.22 13.24 10.30
C HIS A 25 4.47 13.07 9.40
N ASP A 26 5.66 13.00 9.98
CA ASP A 26 6.92 12.87 9.21
C ASP A 26 7.44 11.41 9.19
N THR A 27 6.55 10.42 9.19
CA THR A 27 6.95 9.00 9.09
C THR A 27 7.43 8.63 7.68
N PHE A 28 7.07 9.42 6.66
CA PHE A 28 7.39 9.16 5.27
C PHE A 28 8.10 10.35 4.64
N GLU A 29 9.08 10.04 3.79
CA GLU A 29 9.70 11.04 2.93
C GLU A 29 8.71 11.52 1.85
N ILE A 30 9.04 12.64 1.21
CA ILE A 30 8.29 13.12 0.05
C ILE A 30 8.39 12.07 -1.06
N GLY A 31 7.24 11.72 -1.65
CA GLY A 31 7.20 10.79 -2.77
C GLY A 31 8.04 11.28 -3.96
N VAL A 32 8.90 10.40 -4.49
CA VAL A 32 9.74 10.67 -5.66
C VAL A 32 9.33 9.74 -6.80
N SER A 33 9.16 10.29 -8.00
CA SER A 33 8.96 9.48 -9.21
C SER A 33 10.19 8.62 -9.46
N SER A 34 10.02 7.30 -9.42
CA SER A 34 11.13 6.35 -9.52
C SER A 34 11.40 5.87 -10.95
N GLY A 35 10.49 6.14 -11.90
CA GLY A 35 10.64 5.74 -13.30
C GLY A 35 9.30 5.67 -14.04
N ILE A 36 9.34 5.26 -15.30
CA ILE A 36 8.17 5.04 -16.16
C ILE A 36 8.19 3.58 -16.63
N LEU A 37 7.06 2.90 -16.52
CA LEU A 37 6.91 1.53 -17.02
C LEU A 37 7.18 1.48 -18.53
N ASP A 38 8.10 0.63 -18.93
CA ASP A 38 8.54 0.45 -20.32
C ASP A 38 7.82 -0.70 -21.05
N ASN A 39 7.01 -1.48 -20.33
CA ASN A 39 6.16 -2.53 -20.89
C ASN A 39 4.68 -2.12 -20.90
N ARG A 40 4.13 -1.98 -22.11
CA ARG A 40 2.72 -1.60 -22.34
C ARG A 40 1.69 -2.62 -21.86
N GLU A 41 2.10 -3.86 -21.60
CA GLU A 41 1.22 -4.87 -20.97
C GLU A 41 0.97 -4.56 -19.49
N ILE A 42 1.77 -3.68 -18.87
CA ILE A 42 1.57 -3.17 -17.51
C ILE A 42 0.90 -1.80 -17.64
N ASN A 43 -0.42 -1.76 -17.58
CA ASN A 43 -1.22 -0.55 -17.85
C ASN A 43 -1.84 0.06 -16.59
N GLU A 44 -1.76 -0.62 -15.43
CA GLU A 44 -2.30 -0.14 -14.16
C GLU A 44 -1.31 -0.25 -13.00
N ALA A 45 -0.62 -1.40 -12.88
CA ALA A 45 0.30 -1.67 -11.77
C ALA A 45 -0.33 -1.46 -10.37
N SER A 46 -1.55 -1.99 -10.16
CA SER A 46 -2.42 -1.73 -9.01
C SER A 46 -1.81 -2.08 -7.65
N GLY A 47 -0.92 -3.08 -7.61
CA GLY A 47 -0.19 -3.49 -6.40
C GLY A 47 1.33 -3.57 -6.60
N LEU A 48 2.10 -3.44 -5.51
CA LEU A 48 3.55 -3.59 -5.49
C LEU A 48 4.05 -4.41 -4.29
N ALA A 49 4.95 -5.37 -4.54
CA ALA A 49 5.64 -6.10 -3.48
C ALA A 49 7.13 -6.28 -3.77
N ALA A 50 8.00 -5.98 -2.80
CA ALA A 50 9.43 -6.23 -2.95
C ALA A 50 9.73 -7.73 -3.10
N SER A 51 10.49 -8.11 -4.14
CA SER A 51 10.78 -9.52 -4.39
C SER A 51 11.74 -10.10 -3.34
N ILE A 52 11.37 -11.23 -2.73
CA ILE A 52 12.26 -11.94 -1.80
C ILE A 52 13.41 -12.65 -2.54
N ARG A 53 13.16 -13.11 -3.77
CA ARG A 53 14.13 -13.92 -4.55
C ARG A 53 14.99 -13.09 -5.50
N ASN A 54 14.58 -11.88 -5.83
CA ASN A 54 15.27 -11.01 -6.78
C ASN A 54 15.53 -9.67 -6.09
N GLU A 55 16.67 -9.55 -5.41
CA GLU A 55 17.02 -8.35 -4.66
C GLU A 55 16.95 -7.10 -5.54
N GLY A 56 16.37 -6.02 -5.00
CA GLY A 56 16.20 -4.77 -5.73
C GLY A 56 15.08 -4.76 -6.78
N MET A 57 14.29 -5.83 -6.90
CA MET A 57 13.16 -5.91 -7.83
C MET A 57 11.82 -5.88 -7.11
N LEU A 58 10.78 -5.44 -7.82
CA LEU A 58 9.41 -5.34 -7.34
C LEU A 58 8.50 -6.20 -8.23
N TRP A 59 7.52 -6.87 -7.61
CA TRP A 59 6.41 -7.50 -8.31
C TRP A 59 5.24 -6.53 -8.41
N THR A 60 4.53 -6.53 -9.54
CA THR A 60 3.28 -5.80 -9.75
C THR A 60 2.29 -6.62 -10.59
N HIS A 61 1.04 -6.17 -10.68
CA HIS A 61 -0.01 -6.73 -11.53
C HIS A 61 -0.97 -5.63 -11.98
N ASN A 62 -1.73 -5.90 -13.04
CA ASN A 62 -2.91 -5.08 -13.37
C ASN A 62 -4.15 -5.63 -12.66
N ASP A 63 -5.27 -4.92 -12.75
CA ASP A 63 -6.56 -5.24 -12.15
C ASP A 63 -7.63 -5.58 -13.24
N SER A 64 -8.90 -5.74 -12.85
CA SER A 64 -10.11 -5.51 -13.64
C SER A 64 -10.28 -6.45 -14.84
N GLY A 65 -10.06 -7.75 -14.63
CA GLY A 65 -10.31 -8.76 -15.67
C GLY A 65 -9.18 -8.92 -16.68
N GLY A 66 -8.03 -8.27 -16.45
CA GLY A 66 -6.86 -8.36 -17.30
C GLY A 66 -6.20 -9.76 -17.32
N GLN A 67 -5.02 -9.84 -17.93
CA GLN A 67 -4.25 -11.08 -17.91
C GLN A 67 -3.83 -11.42 -16.47
N PRO A 68 -3.90 -12.69 -16.04
CA PRO A 68 -3.54 -13.15 -14.69
C PRO A 68 -2.02 -13.26 -14.53
N TRP A 69 -1.31 -12.17 -14.80
CA TRP A 69 0.14 -12.14 -14.86
C TRP A 69 0.70 -11.27 -13.73
N LEU A 70 1.81 -11.72 -13.15
CA LEU A 70 2.65 -10.90 -12.30
C LEU A 70 3.85 -10.44 -13.10
N PHE A 71 4.17 -9.16 -13.02
CA PHE A 71 5.32 -8.57 -13.70
C PHE A 71 6.40 -8.26 -12.67
N LEU A 72 7.64 -8.61 -13.00
CA LEU A 72 8.82 -8.20 -12.24
C LEU A 72 9.40 -6.95 -12.90
N ILE A 73 9.60 -5.90 -12.10
CA ILE A 73 10.23 -4.65 -12.52
C ILE A 73 11.41 -4.32 -11.59
N ASP A 74 12.36 -3.53 -12.08
CA ASP A 74 13.37 -2.93 -11.20
C ASP A 74 12.85 -1.65 -10.51
N LYS A 75 13.69 -1.05 -9.65
CA LYS A 75 13.36 0.23 -8.97
C LYS A 75 13.20 1.41 -9.92
N GLN A 76 13.62 1.29 -11.18
CA GLN A 76 13.47 2.28 -12.22
C GLN A 76 12.23 2.02 -13.10
N ALA A 77 11.37 1.08 -12.69
CA ALA A 77 10.17 0.63 -13.40
C ALA A 77 10.45 -0.07 -14.74
N HIS A 78 11.68 -0.51 -14.99
CA HIS A 78 11.98 -1.29 -16.19
C HIS A 78 11.53 -2.74 -16.01
N TYR A 79 10.84 -3.27 -17.01
CA TYR A 79 10.39 -4.65 -17.08
C TYR A 79 11.55 -5.65 -17.06
N ARG A 80 11.38 -6.75 -16.31
CA ARG A 80 12.38 -7.82 -16.17
C ARG A 80 11.82 -9.19 -16.52
N ALA A 81 10.61 -9.51 -16.10
CA ALA A 81 10.01 -10.82 -16.35
C ALA A 81 8.49 -10.81 -16.17
N THR A 82 7.82 -11.82 -16.73
CA THR A 82 6.40 -12.10 -16.52
C THR A 82 6.22 -13.50 -15.96
N LEU A 83 5.45 -13.63 -14.88
CA LEU A 83 4.97 -14.89 -14.35
C LEU A 83 3.47 -15.02 -14.68
N LYS A 84 3.11 -16.03 -15.47
CA LYS A 84 1.72 -16.30 -15.86
C LYS A 84 1.08 -17.27 -14.88
N LEU A 85 -0.09 -16.91 -14.36
CA LEU A 85 -0.81 -17.75 -13.40
C LEU A 85 -2.00 -18.45 -14.07
N PRO A 86 -2.28 -19.72 -13.74
CA PRO A 86 -3.38 -20.49 -14.34
C PRO A 86 -4.72 -20.20 -13.65
N VAL A 87 -5.04 -18.92 -13.46
CA VAL A 87 -6.27 -18.42 -12.80
C VAL A 87 -6.82 -17.25 -13.60
N SER A 88 -8.03 -16.78 -13.31
CA SER A 88 -8.52 -15.51 -13.85
C SER A 88 -8.19 -14.37 -12.90
N ASN A 89 -7.72 -13.24 -13.43
CA ASN A 89 -7.77 -11.98 -12.71
C ASN A 89 -9.20 -11.44 -12.84
N ARG A 90 -9.82 -11.01 -11.74
CA ARG A 90 -11.16 -10.41 -11.75
C ARG A 90 -11.10 -8.98 -11.23
N ASP A 91 -10.39 -8.83 -10.12
CA ASP A 91 -10.42 -7.67 -9.23
C ASP A 91 -9.24 -7.82 -8.24
N TRP A 92 -8.02 -7.70 -8.75
CA TRP A 92 -6.78 -7.83 -7.97
C TRP A 92 -6.25 -6.43 -7.66
N GLU A 93 -6.22 -6.10 -6.37
CA GLU A 93 -5.81 -4.79 -5.89
C GLU A 93 -4.44 -4.80 -5.19
N ASP A 94 -4.17 -5.86 -4.43
CA ASP A 94 -3.01 -5.93 -3.54
C ASP A 94 -2.16 -7.19 -3.77
N ILE A 95 -0.87 -7.06 -3.48
CA ILE A 95 0.11 -8.15 -3.54
C ILE A 95 1.07 -8.07 -2.36
N ALA A 96 1.31 -9.23 -1.74
CA ALA A 96 2.29 -9.37 -0.68
C ALA A 96 3.18 -10.60 -0.92
N VAL A 97 4.38 -10.55 -0.37
CA VAL A 97 5.32 -11.66 -0.38
C VAL A 97 5.57 -12.16 1.04
N ALA A 98 5.76 -13.47 1.20
CA ALA A 98 6.15 -14.07 2.46
C ALA A 98 7.16 -15.20 2.23
N ARG A 99 8.03 -15.41 3.21
CA ARG A 99 8.84 -16.64 3.27
C ARG A 99 7.95 -17.75 3.81
N ALA A 100 7.84 -18.86 3.07
CA ALA A 100 7.20 -20.05 3.61
C ALA A 100 7.99 -20.53 4.84
N LEU A 101 7.30 -20.73 5.97
CA LEU A 101 7.89 -21.42 7.09
C LEU A 101 8.13 -22.88 6.67
N ALA A 102 9.36 -23.35 6.83
CA ALA A 102 9.67 -24.75 6.58
C ALA A 102 8.76 -25.60 7.47
N LYS A 103 7.91 -26.45 6.85
CA LYS A 103 7.15 -27.45 7.61
C LYS A 103 8.18 -28.31 8.37
N ARG A 104 8.23 -28.20 9.69
CA ARG A 104 8.90 -29.20 10.52
C ARG A 104 8.18 -30.52 10.23
N ARG A 105 8.82 -31.41 9.47
CA ARG A 105 8.40 -32.80 9.35
C ARG A 105 8.46 -33.37 10.77
N ILE A 106 7.31 -33.56 11.40
CA ILE A 106 7.22 -34.47 12.52
C ILE A 106 7.34 -35.85 11.86
N SER A 107 8.51 -36.48 12.02
CA SER A 107 8.65 -37.89 11.70
C SER A 107 7.68 -38.64 12.60
N THR A 108 6.80 -39.42 11.97
CA THR A 108 5.90 -40.37 12.64
C THR A 108 6.68 -41.34 13.52
#